data_AF-A0A942T2F5-F1
#
_entry.id   AF-A0A942T2F5-F1
#
_cell.length_a   1.000
_cell.length_b   1.000
_cell.length_c   1.000
_cell.angle_alpha   90.00
_cell.angle_beta   90.00
_cell.angle_gamma   90.00
#
_symmetry.space_group_name_H-M   'P 1'
#
loop_
_entity.id
_entity.type
_entity.pdbx_description
1 polymer ?
#
loop_
_entity_poly.entity_id
_entity_poly.type
_entity_poly.pdbx_seq_one_letter_code
_entity_poly.pdbx_strand_id
1 'polypeptide(L)' 'MQKMIEYYIDGSTKEHTIGVGIVRVNEFGFIEKHHFKTEHINPTSNIAEGYALEKTIELIKENSSINMKSSTSTPIV' A
#
# COMPACT_ATOMS: atom_id res chain seq x y z
N MET A 1 -9.74 18.64 -10.56
CA MET A 1 -9.55 17.24 -10.96
C MET A 1 -9.19 16.45 -9.72
N GLN A 2 -9.93 15.39 -9.39
CA GLN A 2 -9.48 14.43 -8.39
C GLN A 2 -8.33 13.63 -9.00
N LYS A 3 -7.19 13.55 -8.32
CA LYS A 3 -6.06 12.71 -8.75
C LYS A 3 -6.42 11.26 -8.49
N MET A 4 -6.62 10.48 -9.55
CA MET A 4 -6.87 9.04 -9.41
C MET A 4 -5.54 8.33 -9.11
N ILE A 5 -5.52 7.49 -8.08
CA ILE A 5 -4.43 6.57 -7.78
C ILE A 5 -5.03 5.18 -7.69
N GLU A 6 -4.50 4.25 -8.49
CA GLU A 6 -4.88 2.85 -8.49
C GLU A 6 -3.87 2.01 -7.71
N TYR A 7 -4.36 0.99 -7.04
CA TYR A 7 -3.53 0.02 -6.32
C TYR A 7 -3.91 -1.39 -6.81
N TYR A 8 -2.94 -2.11 -7.35
CA TYR A 8 -3.05 -3.52 -7.68
C TYR A 8 -2.34 -4.30 -6.58
N ILE A 9 -3.05 -5.24 -5.96
CA ILE A 9 -2.60 -5.93 -4.76
C ILE A 9 -2.72 -7.43 -4.99
N ASP A 10 -1.77 -8.19 -4.46
CA ASP A 10 -1.79 -9.64 -4.50
C ASP A 10 -1.09 -10.20 -3.25
N GLY A 11 -1.73 -11.17 -2.62
CA GLY A 11 -1.24 -11.87 -1.44
C GLY A 11 -1.02 -13.35 -1.73
N SER A 12 0.17 -13.87 -1.45
CA SER A 12 0.48 -15.29 -1.62
C SER A 12 1.07 -15.90 -0.36
N THR A 13 1.01 -17.23 -0.25
CA THR A 13 1.59 -17.96 0.88
C THR A 13 2.48 -19.08 0.41
N LYS A 14 3.51 -19.37 1.20
CA LYS A 14 4.33 -20.57 1.07
C LYS A 14 4.82 -20.97 2.46
N GLU A 15 4.61 -22.23 2.82
CA GLU A 15 4.97 -22.76 4.15
C GLU A 15 4.35 -21.95 5.28
N HIS A 16 5.15 -21.32 6.15
CA HIS A 16 4.69 -20.48 7.26
C HIS A 16 4.75 -18.98 6.95
N THR A 17 5.03 -18.62 5.69
CA THR A 17 5.22 -17.22 5.29
C THR A 17 4.08 -16.75 4.41
N ILE A 18 3.66 -15.51 4.64
CA ILE A 18 2.77 -14.73 3.80
C ILE A 18 3.60 -13.63 3.12
N GLY A 19 3.47 -13.50 1.81
CA GLY A 19 4.07 -12.45 1.01
C GLY A 19 3.01 -11.58 0.34
N VAL A 20 3.28 -10.28 0.25
CA VAL A 20 2.38 -9.29 -0.37
C VAL A 20 3.15 -8.47 -1.37
N GLY A 21 2.57 -8.29 -2.56
CA GLY A 21 3.00 -7.33 -3.58
C GLY A 21 1.94 -6.26 -3.77
N ILE A 22 2.36 -5.00 -3.82
CA ILE A 22 1.49 -3.85 -4.12
C ILE A 22 2.12 -3.03 -5.22
N VAL A 23 1.32 -2.72 -6.24
CA VAL A 23 1.67 -1.81 -7.33
C VAL A 23 0.77 -0.59 -7.27
N ARG A 24 1.36 0.57 -7.01
CA ARG A 24 0.67 1.86 -7.01
C ARG A 24 0.91 2.54 -8.35
N VAL A 25 -0.18 2.95 -9.00
CA VAL A 25 -0.15 3.65 -10.30
C VAL A 25 -0.87 4.98 -10.18
N ASN A 26 -0.21 6.07 -10.56
CA ASN A 26 -0.86 7.38 -10.60
C ASN A 26 -1.49 7.69 -11.96
N GLU A 27 -2.21 8.81 -12.05
CA GLU A 27 -2.88 9.27 -13.27
C GLU A 27 -1.98 9.47 -14.50
N PHE A 28 -0.66 9.54 -14.32
CA PHE A 28 0.32 9.65 -15.41
C PHE A 28 0.98 8.32 -15.77
N GLY A 29 0.56 7.22 -15.14
CA GLY A 29 1.12 5.89 -15.35
C GLY A 29 2.45 5.63 -14.64
N PHE A 30 2.87 6.48 -13.69
CA PHE A 30 4.06 6.18 -12.88
C PHE A 30 3.76 5.04 -11.91
N ILE A 31 4.66 4.05 -11.89
CA ILE A 31 4.54 2.82 -11.12
C ILE A 31 5.49 2.84 -9.92
N GLU A 32 4.94 2.57 -8.75
CA GLU A 32 5.68 2.36 -7.51
C GLU A 32 5.35 0.97 -6.95
N LYS A 33 6.36 0.24 -6.47
CA LYS A 33 6.22 -1.15 -6.01
C LYS A 33 6.56 -1.26 -4.53
N HIS A 34 5.70 -1.94 -3.77
CA HIS A 34 5.94 -2.25 -2.36
C HIS A 34 5.82 -3.75 -2.13
N HIS A 35 6.65 -4.28 -1.22
CA HIS A 35 6.66 -5.70 -0.88
C HIS A 35 6.68 -5.85 0.64
N PHE A 36 5.85 -6.75 1.14
CA PHE A 36 5.78 -7.08 2.57
C PHE A 36 5.84 -8.57 2.77
N LYS A 37 6.31 -9.00 3.94
CA LYS A 37 6.31 -10.40 4.35
C LYS A 37 6.05 -10.51 5.84
N THR A 38 5.35 -11.57 6.23
CA THR A 38 5.16 -11.92 7.64
C THR A 38 5.10 -13.43 7.80
N GLU A 39 5.46 -13.90 9.00
CA GLU A 39 5.23 -15.28 9.41
C GLU A 39 3.80 -15.44 9.94
N HIS A 40 3.21 -16.60 9.72
CA HIS A 40 1.89 -16.97 10.21
C HIS A 40 1.81 -18.48 10.42
N ILE A 41 1.21 -18.93 11.53
CA ILE A 41 1.21 -20.36 11.93
C ILE A 41 0.42 -21.25 10.98
N ASN A 42 -0.64 -20.72 10.35
CA ASN A 42 -1.48 -21.43 9.39
C ASN A 42 -1.88 -20.50 8.24
N PRO A 43 -0.97 -20.17 7.32
CA PRO A 43 -1.24 -19.20 6.27
C PRO A 43 -2.16 -19.84 5.22
N THR A 44 -3.14 -19.08 4.78
CA THR A 44 -4.03 -19.46 3.67
C THR A 44 -4.05 -18.33 2.65
N SER A 45 -4.38 -18.63 1.40
CA SER A 45 -4.51 -17.60 0.35
C SER A 45 -5.43 -16.46 0.79
N ASN A 46 -6.57 -16.77 1.42
CA ASN A 46 -7.50 -15.74 1.91
C ASN A 46 -6.88 -14.82 2.98
N ILE A 47 -6.05 -15.37 3.87
CA ILE A 47 -5.33 -14.57 4.89
C ILE A 47 -4.30 -13.68 4.19
N ALA A 48 -3.61 -14.19 3.17
CA ALA A 48 -2.65 -13.40 2.40
C ALA A 48 -3.30 -12.23 1.68
N GLU A 49 -4.45 -12.46 1.03
CA GLU A 49 -5.22 -11.40 0.38
C GLU A 49 -5.72 -10.36 1.39
N GLY A 50 -6.21 -10.81 2.55
CA GLY A 50 -6.60 -9.92 3.64
C GLY A 50 -5.43 -9.06 4.13
N TYR A 51 -4.25 -9.66 4.27
CA TYR A 51 -3.03 -8.97 4.66
C TYR A 51 -2.53 -8.00 3.56
N ALA A 52 -2.71 -8.34 2.28
CA ALA A 52 -2.41 -7.45 1.16
C ALA A 52 -3.29 -6.19 1.19
N LEU A 53 -4.57 -6.36 1.48
CA LEU A 53 -5.51 -5.24 1.66
C LEU A 53 -5.12 -4.37 2.87
N GLU A 54 -4.80 -4.99 4.01
CA GLU A 54 -4.37 -4.29 5.22
C GLU A 54 -3.16 -3.39 4.95
N LYS A 55 -2.09 -3.94 4.34
CA LYS A 55 -0.87 -3.18 4.03
C LYS A 55 -1.12 -2.06 3.03
N THR A 56 -2.05 -2.26 2.10
CA THR A 56 -2.45 -1.20 1.16
C THR A 56 -3.14 -0.04 1.87
N ILE A 57 -4.04 -0.33 2.81
CA ILE A 57 -4.73 0.70 3.61
C ILE A 57 -3.73 1.48 4.48
N GLU A 58 -2.75 0.81 5.07
CA GLU A 58 -1.67 1.48 5.82
C GLU A 58 -0.89 2.46 4.93
N LEU A 59 -0.44 2.03 3.75
CA LEU A 59 0.25 2.90 2.78
C LEU A 59 -0.58 4.12 2.38
N ILE A 60 -1.89 3.96 2.19
CA ILE A 60 -2.80 5.06 1.86
C ILE A 60 -2.86 6.07 3.02
N LYS A 61 -2.93 5.58 4.27
CA LYS A 61 -2.98 6.42 5.47
C LYS A 61 -1.67 7.18 5.70
N GLU A 62 -0.53 6.53 5.51
CA GLU A 62 0.80 7.15 5.62
C GLU A 62 0.95 8.31 4.63
N ASN A 63 0.61 8.07 3.36
CA ASN A 63 0.64 9.09 2.32
C ASN A 63 -0.32 10.25 2.59
N SER A 64 -1.50 9.98 3.14
CA SER A 64 -2.46 11.02 3.53
C SER A 64 -1.93 11.87 4.69
N SER A 65 -1.26 11.24 5.66
CA SER A 65 -0.68 11.90 6.83
C SER A 65 0.53 12.77 6.47
N ILE A 66 1.32 12.38 5.46
CA ILE A 66 2.40 13.21 4.90
C ILE A 66 1.82 14.45 4.22
N ASN A 67 0.77 14.29 3.41
CA ASN A 67 0.12 15.41 2.72
C ASN A 67 -0.57 16.41 3.66
N MET A 68 -0.95 16.00 4.89
CA MET A 68 -1.47 16.92 5.91
C MET A 68 -0.38 17.72 6.64
N LYS A 69 0.87 17.24 6.66
CA LYS A 69 1.99 17.97 7.27
C LYS A 69 2.65 18.97 6.31
N SER A 70 2.51 18.79 5.00
CA SER A 70 3.07 19.71 3.99
C SER A 70 2.18 20.92 3.69
N SER A 71 0.96 20.99 4.23
CA SER A 71 0.04 22.13 4.02
C SER A 71 0.23 23.27 5.03
N THR A 72 1.14 23.13 6.00
CA THR A 72 1.54 24.24 6.87
C THR A 72 2.86 24.85 6.38
N SER A 73 2.73 26.09 5.88
CA SER A 73 3.76 27.12 5.66
C SER A 73 4.49 27.15 4.31
N THR A 74 4.12 28.15 3.50
CA THR A 74 4.98 29.34 3.33
C THR A 74 4.05 30.54 3.04
N PRO A 75 3.95 31.57 3.91
CA PRO A 75 3.41 32.84 3.48
C PRO A 75 4.36 33.43 2.44
N ILE A 76 3.85 33.77 1.27
CA ILE A 76 4.57 34.57 0.30
C ILE A 76 4.72 35.96 0.93
N VAL A 77 5.95 36.33 1.27
CA VAL A 77 6.34 37.74 1.54
C VAL A 77 6.92 38.29 0.26
#